data_AF-A0A1W1XLJ5-F1
#
_entry.id   AF-A0A1W1XLJ5-F1
#
_cell.length_a   1.000
_cell.length_b   1.000
_cell.length_c   1.000
_cell.angle_alpha   90.00
_cell.angle_beta   90.00
_cell.angle_gamma   90.00
#
_symmetry.space_group_name_H-M   'P 1'
#
loop_
_entity.id
_entity.type
_entity.pdbx_description
1 polymer ?
#
loop_
_entity_poly.entity_id
_entity_poly.type
_entity_poly.pdbx_seq_one_letter_code
_entity_poly.pdbx_strand_id
1 'polypeptide(L)'
;MQATQSSPATHSAILCAERAHGPLSLGLLVSGLRQRLHFQDRHQQLVMLDAADDAALQVVADHLAAGIDPARVTVFAPQQVPELAALRAQLAAHAPEAVRGTAAVLAALQPGFVSPQAADAIVVADANRVIRAINQRAGSDLLTEARPLLAGRSPFAMPRAPLDVPFSADADTLAAAIDAIPPGAALGLPAKETEGHPLFQLLDVFERDIHFLDDLKSKFRRGGLSERVIRAHLIDRAEQALAPLRERRAELLADRAALTRVLDEGAEQVRTSAAAALARLAVLN
;
A
#
# COMPACT_ATOMS: atom_id res chain seq x y z
N MET A 1 -1.00 30.39 -33.24
CA MET A 1 -1.41 29.83 -31.95
C MET A 1 -1.58 28.33 -32.15
N GLN A 2 -0.53 27.54 -31.86
CA GLN A 2 -0.59 26.09 -32.02
C GLN A 2 -1.33 25.49 -30.85
N ALA A 3 -2.42 24.79 -31.15
CA ALA A 3 -3.17 23.98 -30.20
C ALA A 3 -2.25 22.86 -29.67
N THR A 4 -1.96 22.90 -28.39
CA THR A 4 -1.36 21.77 -27.66
C THR A 4 -2.35 20.62 -27.71
N GLN A 5 -2.02 19.62 -28.53
CA GLN A 5 -2.67 18.32 -28.51
C GLN A 5 -2.44 17.69 -27.14
N SER A 6 -3.49 17.59 -26.33
CA SER A 6 -3.48 16.82 -25.10
C SER A 6 -3.35 15.33 -25.46
N SER A 7 -2.15 14.80 -25.28
CA SER A 7 -1.89 13.35 -25.28
C SER A 7 -2.85 12.68 -24.28
N PRO A 8 -3.41 11.49 -24.55
CA PRO A 8 -4.23 10.79 -23.57
C PRO A 8 -3.38 10.61 -22.31
N ALA A 9 -3.87 11.07 -21.16
CA ALA A 9 -3.15 10.93 -19.90
C ALA A 9 -3.01 9.44 -19.59
N THR A 10 -1.87 8.85 -19.97
CA THR A 10 -1.45 7.55 -19.47
C THR A 10 -1.35 7.69 -17.96
N HIS A 11 -2.33 7.12 -17.24
CA HIS A 11 -2.35 7.15 -15.79
C HIS A 11 -1.01 6.63 -15.26
N SER A 12 -0.26 7.48 -14.54
CA SER A 12 1.06 7.10 -14.04
C SER A 12 0.95 5.94 -13.05
N ALA A 13 1.82 4.95 -13.17
CA ALA A 13 1.85 3.81 -12.26
C ALA A 13 2.30 4.21 -10.85
N ILE A 14 1.75 3.54 -9.83
CA ILE A 14 2.14 3.68 -8.43
C ILE A 14 2.82 2.38 -7.99
N LEU A 15 4.08 2.48 -7.54
CA LEU A 15 4.78 1.40 -6.86
C LEU A 15 4.42 1.40 -5.38
N CYS A 16 3.90 0.28 -4.92
CA CYS A 16 3.56 -0.01 -3.54
C CYS A 16 4.38 -1.21 -3.05
N ALA A 17 4.48 -1.37 -1.74
CA ALA A 17 4.97 -2.60 -1.16
C ALA A 17 4.14 -3.01 0.04
N GLU A 18 4.14 -4.31 0.32
CA GLU A 18 3.63 -4.90 1.55
C GLU A 18 4.69 -5.76 2.18
N ARG A 19 5.01 -5.43 3.44
CA ARG A 19 5.90 -6.22 4.28
C ARG A 19 5.03 -6.95 5.29
N ALA A 20 4.64 -8.17 4.93
CA ALA A 20 3.76 -8.96 5.75
C ALA A 20 4.23 -10.42 5.77
N HIS A 21 4.56 -10.92 6.96
CA HIS A 21 4.94 -12.31 7.18
C HIS A 21 3.72 -13.18 7.56
N GLY A 22 2.52 -12.72 7.22
CA GLY A 22 1.23 -13.30 7.60
C GLY A 22 0.07 -12.42 7.13
N PRO A 23 -1.14 -12.59 7.70
CA PRO A 23 -2.30 -11.78 7.35
C PRO A 23 -2.06 -10.28 7.53
N LEU A 24 -2.66 -9.46 6.67
CA LEU A 24 -2.58 -8.02 6.75
C LEU A 24 -3.34 -7.48 7.97
N SER A 25 -2.76 -6.46 8.60
CA SER A 25 -3.29 -5.89 9.83
C SER A 25 -4.47 -4.94 9.60
N LEU A 26 -5.25 -4.70 10.64
CA LEU A 26 -6.31 -3.68 10.66
C LEU A 26 -5.76 -2.29 10.33
N GLY A 27 -4.55 -1.98 10.82
CA GLY A 27 -3.86 -0.76 10.44
C GLY A 27 -3.65 -0.66 8.92
N LEU A 28 -3.12 -1.71 8.29
CA LEU A 28 -2.87 -1.72 6.84
C LEU A 28 -4.17 -1.66 6.03
N LEU A 29 -5.25 -2.29 6.53
CA LEU A 29 -6.57 -2.18 5.92
C LEU A 29 -7.03 -0.73 5.80
N VAL A 30 -7.00 0.02 6.91
CA VAL A 30 -7.55 1.39 6.97
C VAL A 30 -6.63 2.45 6.36
N SER A 31 -5.38 2.06 6.03
CA SER A 31 -4.37 2.92 5.42
C SER A 31 -4.01 2.47 4.00
N GLY A 32 -3.03 1.57 3.85
CA GLY A 32 -2.47 1.12 2.58
C GLY A 32 -3.50 0.47 1.65
N LEU A 33 -4.30 -0.50 2.13
CA LEU A 33 -5.31 -1.15 1.29
C LEU A 33 -6.43 -0.19 0.88
N ARG A 34 -6.93 0.64 1.80
CA ARG A 34 -7.92 1.68 1.48
C ARG A 34 -7.39 2.67 0.44
N GLN A 35 -6.11 3.06 0.53
CA GLN A 35 -5.45 3.87 -0.50
C GLN A 35 -5.46 3.17 -1.85
N ARG A 36 -5.14 1.86 -1.89
CA ARG A 36 -5.13 1.09 -3.13
C ARG A 36 -6.52 0.95 -3.74
N LEU A 37 -7.55 0.68 -2.94
CA LEU A 37 -8.93 0.64 -3.39
C LEU A 37 -9.36 1.99 -3.99
N HIS A 38 -8.90 3.10 -3.41
CA HIS A 38 -9.18 4.43 -3.95
C HIS A 38 -8.50 4.68 -5.31
N PHE A 39 -7.28 4.19 -5.51
CA PHE A 39 -6.49 4.46 -6.71
C PHE A 39 -6.58 3.40 -7.81
N GLN A 40 -7.12 2.20 -7.56
CA GLN A 40 -7.11 1.11 -8.55
C GLN A 40 -7.84 1.43 -9.86
N ASP A 41 -8.78 2.38 -9.84
CA ASP A 41 -9.51 2.83 -11.04
C ASP A 41 -8.86 4.04 -11.73
N ARG A 42 -7.84 4.62 -11.11
CA ARG A 42 -7.21 5.90 -11.49
C ARG A 42 -5.74 5.73 -11.88
N HIS A 43 -5.11 4.67 -11.40
CA HIS A 43 -3.70 4.40 -11.60
C HIS A 43 -3.48 2.90 -11.72
N GLN A 44 -2.57 2.50 -12.60
CA GLN A 44 -1.98 1.17 -12.51
C GLN A 44 -1.21 1.10 -11.19
N GLN A 45 -1.38 0.01 -10.45
CA GLN A 45 -0.67 -0.19 -9.19
C GLN A 45 0.15 -1.46 -9.24
N LEU A 46 1.39 -1.38 -8.76
CA LEU A 46 2.36 -2.46 -8.69
C LEU A 46 2.64 -2.71 -7.22
N VAL A 47 2.14 -3.81 -6.66
CA VAL A 47 2.28 -4.15 -5.24
C VAL A 47 3.35 -5.23 -5.10
N MET A 48 4.48 -4.82 -4.53
CA MET A 48 5.61 -5.69 -4.24
C MET A 48 5.42 -6.37 -2.89
N LEU A 49 5.39 -7.70 -2.86
CA LEU A 49 5.27 -8.47 -1.62
C LEU A 49 6.64 -8.88 -1.09
N ASP A 50 6.96 -8.47 0.14
CA ASP A 50 8.10 -8.98 0.91
C ASP A 50 7.65 -10.20 1.75
N ALA A 51 7.15 -11.21 1.03
CA ALA A 51 6.60 -12.45 1.57
C ALA A 51 6.82 -13.58 0.57
N ALA A 52 7.01 -14.81 1.05
CA ALA A 52 7.19 -16.00 0.22
C ALA A 52 6.15 -17.08 0.57
N ASP A 53 6.00 -18.03 -0.35
CA ASP A 53 5.20 -19.25 -0.16
C ASP A 53 3.79 -18.97 0.39
N ASP A 54 3.41 -19.63 1.47
CA ASP A 54 2.09 -19.51 2.08
C ASP A 54 1.78 -18.07 2.55
N ALA A 55 2.77 -17.36 3.08
CA ALA A 55 2.58 -15.99 3.53
C ALA A 55 2.20 -15.06 2.37
N ALA A 56 2.81 -15.24 1.20
CA ALA A 56 2.45 -14.48 0.01
C ALA A 56 1.00 -14.75 -0.41
N LEU A 57 0.56 -16.01 -0.38
CA LEU A 57 -0.82 -16.38 -0.72
C LEU A 57 -1.83 -15.80 0.26
N GLN A 58 -1.50 -15.76 1.55
CA GLN A 58 -2.35 -15.11 2.56
C GLN A 58 -2.50 -13.61 2.29
N VAL A 59 -1.40 -12.93 1.95
CA VAL A 59 -1.42 -11.51 1.62
C VAL A 59 -2.23 -11.25 0.34
N VAL A 60 -2.11 -12.10 -0.68
CA VAL A 60 -2.93 -11.99 -1.91
C VAL A 60 -4.41 -12.19 -1.57
N ALA A 61 -4.75 -13.20 -0.78
CA ALA A 61 -6.12 -13.44 -0.35
C ALA A 61 -6.70 -12.22 0.40
N ASP A 62 -5.90 -11.57 1.25
CA ASP A 62 -6.30 -10.36 1.96
C ASP A 62 -6.58 -9.18 1.01
N HIS A 63 -5.75 -8.99 -0.01
CA HIS A 63 -5.98 -7.96 -1.03
C HIS A 63 -7.29 -8.23 -1.79
N LEU A 64 -7.46 -9.45 -2.29
CA LEU A 64 -8.64 -9.82 -3.08
C LEU A 64 -9.91 -9.77 -2.24
N ALA A 65 -9.86 -10.23 -0.98
CA ALA A 65 -10.99 -10.13 -0.05
C ALA A 65 -11.38 -8.67 0.16
N ALA A 66 -10.41 -7.78 0.40
CA ALA A 66 -10.64 -6.34 0.54
C ALA A 66 -11.20 -5.66 -0.72
N GLY A 67 -11.23 -6.34 -1.87
CA GLY A 67 -11.80 -5.85 -3.12
C GLY A 67 -10.77 -5.29 -4.10
N ILE A 68 -9.49 -5.62 -3.94
CA ILE A 68 -8.47 -5.32 -4.94
C ILE A 68 -8.70 -6.19 -6.18
N ASP A 69 -8.83 -5.54 -7.34
CA ASP A 69 -9.01 -6.20 -8.62
C ASP A 69 -7.64 -6.58 -9.22
N PRO A 70 -7.30 -7.88 -9.37
CA PRO A 70 -6.02 -8.31 -9.92
C PRO A 70 -5.85 -7.95 -11.40
N ALA A 71 -6.93 -7.62 -12.12
CA ALA A 71 -6.84 -7.10 -13.49
C ALA A 71 -6.37 -5.63 -13.54
N ARG A 72 -6.44 -4.90 -12.43
CA ARG A 72 -6.04 -3.48 -12.32
C ARG A 72 -4.77 -3.29 -11.50
N VAL A 73 -4.54 -4.19 -10.55
CA VAL A 73 -3.43 -4.14 -9.60
C VAL A 73 -2.56 -5.36 -9.79
N THR A 74 -1.33 -5.13 -10.24
CA THR A 74 -0.31 -6.16 -10.38
C THR A 74 0.27 -6.46 -8.99
N VAL A 75 0.11 -7.68 -8.50
CA VAL A 75 0.72 -8.15 -7.24
C VAL A 75 1.83 -9.13 -7.59
N PHE A 76 3.02 -8.93 -7.06
CA PHE A 76 4.17 -9.80 -7.38
C PHE A 76 5.14 -9.89 -6.21
N ALA A 77 5.88 -11.00 -6.15
CA ALA A 77 6.95 -11.19 -5.17
C ALA A 77 8.31 -11.07 -5.89
N PRO A 78 9.22 -10.16 -5.49
CA PRO A 78 10.48 -9.92 -6.19
C PRO A 78 11.35 -11.15 -6.40
N GLN A 79 11.32 -12.11 -5.47
CA GLN A 79 12.05 -13.37 -5.55
C GLN A 79 11.59 -14.26 -6.72
N GLN A 80 10.38 -14.05 -7.25
CA GLN A 80 9.89 -14.72 -8.46
C GLN A 80 10.36 -14.03 -9.74
N VAL A 81 11.10 -12.91 -9.65
CA VAL A 81 11.56 -12.12 -10.81
C VAL A 81 13.09 -12.08 -10.85
N PRO A 82 13.76 -13.06 -11.47
CA PRO A 82 15.23 -13.11 -11.53
C PRO A 82 15.86 -11.90 -12.24
N GLU A 83 15.14 -11.26 -13.17
CA GLU A 83 15.57 -10.06 -13.89
C GLU A 83 15.72 -8.85 -12.96
N LEU A 84 14.95 -8.75 -11.87
CA LEU A 84 15.16 -7.71 -10.85
C LEU A 84 16.48 -7.93 -10.11
N ALA A 85 16.83 -9.19 -9.82
CA ALA A 85 18.13 -9.51 -9.24
C ALA A 85 19.28 -9.21 -10.20
N ALA A 86 19.12 -9.53 -11.49
CA ALA A 86 20.08 -9.19 -12.54
C ALA A 86 20.26 -7.67 -12.70
N LEU A 87 19.17 -6.90 -12.69
CA LEU A 87 19.20 -5.44 -12.72
C LEU A 87 19.94 -4.88 -11.50
N ARG A 88 19.62 -5.40 -10.31
CA ARG A 88 20.32 -5.03 -9.07
C ARG A 88 21.82 -5.28 -9.24
N ALA A 89 22.23 -6.44 -9.76
CA ALA A 89 23.64 -6.75 -9.98
C ALA A 89 24.30 -5.81 -11.00
N GLN A 90 23.65 -5.53 -12.13
CA GLN A 90 24.17 -4.58 -13.15
C GLN A 90 24.32 -3.17 -12.58
N LEU A 91 23.41 -2.73 -11.73
CA LEU A 91 23.48 -1.43 -11.06
C LEU A 91 24.52 -1.34 -9.95
N ALA A 92 25.19 -2.45 -9.58
CA ALA A 92 26.17 -2.45 -8.50
C ALA A 92 27.34 -1.49 -8.73
N ALA A 93 27.72 -1.27 -10.00
CA ALA A 93 28.77 -0.32 -10.37
C ALA A 93 28.34 1.16 -10.25
N HIS A 94 27.04 1.44 -10.13
CA HIS A 94 26.48 2.79 -10.24
C HIS A 94 25.66 3.22 -9.01
N ALA A 95 25.30 2.28 -8.14
CA ALA A 95 24.40 2.51 -7.02
C ALA A 95 24.97 1.95 -5.70
N PRO A 96 24.96 2.76 -4.62
CA PRO A 96 25.21 2.26 -3.27
C PRO A 96 24.29 1.11 -2.90
N GLU A 97 24.78 0.16 -2.11
CA GLU A 97 24.05 -1.06 -1.70
C GLU A 97 22.66 -0.76 -1.13
N ALA A 98 22.57 0.30 -0.30
CA ALA A 98 21.35 0.71 0.39
C ALA A 98 20.18 1.09 -0.54
N VAL A 99 20.47 1.62 -1.74
CA VAL A 99 19.45 2.13 -2.67
C VAL A 99 19.35 1.31 -3.95
N ARG A 100 20.26 0.35 -4.15
CA ARG A 100 20.37 -0.48 -5.35
C ARG A 100 19.10 -1.28 -5.64
N GLY A 101 18.43 -1.80 -4.60
CA GLY A 101 17.17 -2.53 -4.74
C GLY A 101 16.06 -1.63 -5.28
N THR A 102 15.85 -0.48 -4.64
CA THR A 102 14.87 0.52 -5.11
C THR A 102 15.20 1.01 -6.51
N ALA A 103 16.46 1.35 -6.80
CA ALA A 103 16.87 1.79 -8.13
C ALA A 103 16.61 0.73 -9.22
N ALA A 104 16.85 -0.56 -8.93
CA ALA A 104 16.54 -1.66 -9.85
C ALA A 104 15.04 -1.75 -10.14
N VAL A 105 14.19 -1.67 -9.11
CA VAL A 105 12.73 -1.70 -9.28
C VAL A 105 12.24 -0.46 -10.05
N LEU A 106 12.76 0.73 -9.76
CA LEU A 106 12.41 1.94 -10.51
C LEU A 106 12.86 1.86 -11.98
N ALA A 107 14.06 1.32 -12.25
CA ALA A 107 14.54 1.13 -13.61
C ALA A 107 13.69 0.12 -14.39
N ALA A 108 13.27 -0.97 -13.74
CA ALA A 108 12.42 -2.01 -14.31
C ALA A 108 11.00 -1.51 -14.63
N LEU A 109 10.37 -0.89 -13.65
CA LEU A 109 8.92 -0.62 -13.66
C LEU A 109 8.56 0.80 -14.07
N GLN A 110 9.53 1.73 -14.00
CA GLN A 110 9.38 3.15 -14.32
C GLN A 110 8.09 3.78 -13.75
N PRO A 111 7.78 3.59 -12.45
CA PRO A 111 6.55 4.13 -11.87
C PRO A 111 6.64 5.66 -11.77
N GLY A 112 5.50 6.34 -11.94
CA GLY A 112 5.45 7.79 -11.71
C GLY A 112 5.45 8.15 -10.23
N PHE A 113 4.90 7.26 -9.39
CA PHE A 113 4.81 7.46 -7.94
C PHE A 113 5.31 6.25 -7.15
N VAL A 114 5.86 6.50 -5.96
CA VAL A 114 6.29 5.47 -5.00
C VAL A 114 5.62 5.72 -3.65
N SER A 115 4.90 4.72 -3.14
CA SER A 115 4.22 4.80 -1.86
C SER A 115 5.23 4.79 -0.70
N PRO A 116 4.89 5.38 0.46
CA PRO A 116 5.77 5.38 1.63
C PRO A 116 6.04 3.96 2.19
N GLN A 117 5.18 2.98 1.89
CA GLN A 117 5.40 1.58 2.24
C GLN A 117 6.46 0.92 1.35
N ALA A 118 6.58 1.35 0.09
CA ALA A 118 7.62 0.88 -0.83
C ALA A 118 8.98 1.50 -0.50
N ALA A 119 9.05 2.83 -0.40
CA ALA A 119 10.25 3.55 -0.01
C ALA A 119 9.88 4.95 0.50
N ASP A 120 10.63 5.43 1.51
CA ASP A 120 10.48 6.81 1.95
C ASP A 120 11.03 7.81 0.90
N ALA A 121 10.71 9.08 1.10
CA ALA A 121 11.08 10.14 0.16
C ALA A 121 12.60 10.31 -0.01
N ILE A 122 13.40 9.98 1.01
CA ILE A 122 14.86 10.08 0.95
C ILE A 122 15.40 8.97 0.04
N VAL A 123 14.95 7.73 0.27
CA VAL A 123 15.34 6.57 -0.54
C VAL A 123 14.91 6.74 -2.00
N VAL A 124 13.72 7.30 -2.26
CA VAL A 124 13.26 7.62 -3.62
C VAL A 124 14.16 8.68 -4.26
N ALA A 125 14.49 9.75 -3.53
CA ALA A 125 15.38 10.80 -4.04
C ALA A 125 16.78 10.26 -4.36
N ASP A 126 17.35 9.39 -3.51
CA ASP A 126 18.64 8.76 -3.73
C ASP A 126 18.61 7.82 -4.95
N ALA A 127 17.56 7.01 -5.11
CA ALA A 127 17.37 6.16 -6.28
C ALA A 127 17.23 6.97 -7.58
N ASN A 128 16.55 8.11 -7.55
CA ASN A 128 16.47 9.03 -8.69
C ASN A 128 17.84 9.62 -9.06
N ARG A 129 18.76 9.83 -8.12
CA ARG A 129 20.14 10.25 -8.46
C ARG A 129 20.86 9.18 -9.27
N VAL A 130 20.65 7.90 -8.96
CA VAL A 130 21.18 6.78 -9.74
C VAL A 130 20.60 6.80 -11.16
N ILE A 131 19.28 6.93 -11.29
CA ILE A 131 18.58 7.03 -12.58
C ILE A 131 19.13 8.18 -13.42
N ARG A 132 19.29 9.37 -12.82
CA ARG A 132 19.82 10.55 -13.50
C ARG A 132 21.26 10.36 -13.95
N ALA A 133 22.10 9.74 -13.12
CA ALA A 133 23.49 9.44 -13.49
C ALA A 133 23.57 8.46 -14.68
N ILE A 134 22.67 7.47 -14.72
CA ILE A 134 22.52 6.55 -15.85
C ILE A 134 22.15 7.30 -17.13
N ASN A 135 21.11 8.14 -17.09
CA ASN A 135 20.67 8.92 -18.25
C ASN A 135 21.77 9.87 -18.75
N GLN A 136 22.48 10.53 -17.83
CA GLN A 136 23.62 11.39 -18.16
C GLN A 136 24.73 10.62 -18.89
N ARG A 137 25.07 9.42 -18.42
CA ARG A 137 26.08 8.56 -19.05
C ARG A 137 25.63 8.07 -20.43
N ALA A 138 24.34 7.78 -20.60
CA ALA A 138 23.75 7.39 -21.88
C ALA A 138 23.57 8.56 -22.87
N GLY A 139 23.69 9.81 -22.41
CA GLY A 139 23.39 11.00 -23.22
C GLY A 139 21.92 11.11 -23.64
N SER A 140 21.01 10.40 -22.98
CA SER A 140 19.57 10.38 -23.29
C SER A 140 18.73 9.96 -22.08
N ASP A 141 17.44 10.30 -22.09
CA ASP A 141 16.50 9.95 -21.03
C ASP A 141 16.00 8.50 -21.16
N LEU A 142 16.86 7.54 -20.85
CA LEU A 142 16.55 6.10 -20.92
C LEU A 142 15.54 5.66 -19.85
N LEU A 143 15.66 6.24 -18.66
CA LEU A 143 14.89 5.89 -17.46
C LEU A 143 14.12 7.11 -16.94
N THR A 144 12.96 6.87 -16.33
CA THR A 144 12.12 7.92 -15.76
C THR A 144 12.30 8.01 -14.24
N GLU A 145 12.44 9.21 -13.71
CA GLU A 145 12.47 9.47 -12.26
C GLU A 145 11.06 9.36 -11.65
N ALA A 146 10.97 8.80 -10.45
CA ALA A 146 9.70 8.65 -9.73
C ALA A 146 9.50 9.74 -8.68
N ARG A 147 8.26 9.95 -8.24
CA ARG A 147 7.94 10.90 -7.15
C ARG A 147 7.45 10.16 -5.90
N PRO A 148 7.88 10.54 -4.69
CA PRO A 148 7.28 9.99 -3.49
C PRO A 148 5.82 10.44 -3.39
N LEU A 149 4.91 9.49 -3.12
CA LEU A 149 3.53 9.80 -2.83
C LEU A 149 3.46 10.49 -1.47
N LEU A 150 2.90 11.70 -1.42
CA LEU A 150 2.86 12.51 -0.20
C LEU A 150 2.07 11.79 0.90
N ALA A 151 2.73 11.54 2.03
CA ALA A 151 2.12 10.90 3.21
C ALA A 151 1.45 11.89 4.18
N GLY A 152 1.77 13.19 4.10
CA GLY A 152 1.29 14.21 5.04
C GLY A 152 -0.18 14.60 4.83
N ARG A 153 -0.97 14.59 5.92
CA ARG A 153 -2.44 14.88 5.94
C ARG A 153 -3.24 14.05 4.93
N SER A 154 -2.77 12.84 4.63
CA SER A 154 -3.50 11.89 3.81
C SER A 154 -4.68 11.29 4.59
N PRO A 155 -5.89 11.14 4.00
CA PRO A 155 -6.97 10.37 4.61
C PRO A 155 -6.62 8.89 4.77
N PHE A 156 -5.50 8.45 4.18
CA PHE A 156 -4.94 7.10 4.26
C PHE A 156 -3.75 6.99 5.22
N ALA A 157 -3.52 7.99 6.07
CA ALA A 157 -2.43 7.94 7.05
C ALA A 157 -2.63 6.76 8.02
N MET A 158 -1.52 6.11 8.38
CA MET A 158 -1.53 5.09 9.43
C MET A 158 -2.07 5.67 10.75
N PRO A 159 -2.98 4.95 11.44
CA PRO A 159 -3.44 5.39 12.75
C PRO A 159 -2.29 5.45 13.76
N ARG A 160 -2.37 6.41 14.70
CA ARG A 160 -1.38 6.57 15.78
C ARG A 160 -1.62 5.60 16.94
N ALA A 161 -1.80 4.31 16.64
CA ALA A 161 -2.02 3.25 17.61
C ALA A 161 -1.49 1.91 17.08
N PRO A 162 -1.08 0.98 17.97
CA PRO A 162 -0.73 -0.37 17.57
C PRO A 162 -1.99 -1.10 17.10
N LEU A 163 -2.11 -1.30 15.79
CA LEU A 163 -3.23 -1.99 15.12
C LEU A 163 -2.73 -3.18 14.32
N ASP A 164 -1.77 -3.91 14.89
CA ASP A 164 -1.08 -5.04 14.25
C ASP A 164 -1.89 -6.35 14.29
N VAL A 165 -3.14 -6.30 14.76
CA VAL A 165 -4.08 -7.41 14.67
C VAL A 165 -4.47 -7.66 13.22
N PRO A 166 -4.53 -8.91 12.73
CA PRO A 166 -5.12 -9.23 11.44
C PRO A 166 -6.53 -8.66 11.31
N PHE A 167 -6.85 -8.00 10.18
CA PHE A 167 -8.24 -7.56 9.97
C PHE A 167 -9.20 -8.74 9.78
N SER A 168 -8.65 -9.93 9.50
CA SER A 168 -9.36 -11.19 9.37
C SER A 168 -9.49 -11.97 10.68
N ALA A 169 -9.08 -11.39 11.82
CA ALA A 169 -9.27 -11.99 13.13
C ALA A 169 -10.77 -12.11 13.49
N ASP A 170 -11.10 -13.05 14.39
CA ASP A 170 -12.46 -13.21 14.91
C ASP A 170 -12.94 -11.96 15.69
N ALA A 171 -14.25 -11.90 15.91
CA ALA A 171 -14.92 -10.76 16.53
C ALA A 171 -14.37 -10.42 17.91
N ASP A 172 -14.04 -11.43 18.73
CA ASP A 172 -13.53 -11.24 20.10
C ASP A 172 -12.12 -10.66 20.08
N THR A 173 -11.25 -11.20 19.21
CA THR A 173 -9.88 -10.71 19.01
C THR A 173 -9.88 -9.28 18.47
N LEU A 174 -10.75 -8.98 17.51
CA LEU A 174 -10.92 -7.64 16.95
C LEU A 174 -11.41 -6.65 18.02
N ALA A 175 -12.42 -7.04 18.82
CA ALA A 175 -12.95 -6.22 19.91
C ALA A 175 -11.87 -5.92 20.95
N ALA A 176 -11.10 -6.94 21.37
CA ALA A 176 -9.99 -6.78 22.30
C ALA A 176 -8.91 -5.83 21.77
N ALA A 177 -8.58 -5.90 20.48
CA ALA A 177 -7.62 -5.00 19.86
C ALA A 177 -8.13 -3.54 19.84
N ILE A 178 -9.42 -3.32 19.53
CA ILE A 178 -10.03 -1.99 19.56
C ILE A 178 -10.09 -1.44 20.99
N ASP A 179 -10.41 -2.28 21.98
CA ASP A 179 -10.42 -1.87 23.38
C ASP A 179 -9.02 -1.53 23.91
N ALA A 180 -7.98 -2.19 23.40
CA ALA A 180 -6.59 -1.92 23.75
C ALA A 180 -6.02 -0.60 23.17
N ILE A 181 -6.71 0.06 22.24
CA ILE A 181 -6.27 1.35 21.69
C ILE A 181 -6.10 2.35 22.84
N PRO A 182 -4.94 3.02 23.00
CA PRO A 182 -4.74 3.98 24.08
C PRO A 182 -5.73 5.15 24.00
N PRO A 183 -6.14 5.73 25.14
CA PRO A 183 -6.96 6.93 25.14
C PRO A 183 -6.22 8.10 24.50
N GLY A 184 -6.94 9.07 23.94
CA GLY A 184 -6.35 10.18 23.19
C GLY A 184 -5.29 10.96 23.99
N ALA A 185 -5.51 11.12 25.30
CA ALA A 185 -4.57 11.79 26.20
C ALA A 185 -3.19 11.09 26.27
N ALA A 186 -3.16 9.75 26.24
CA ALA A 186 -1.90 8.99 26.24
C ALA A 186 -1.12 9.13 24.92
N LEU A 187 -1.80 9.57 23.85
CA LEU A 187 -1.22 9.86 22.54
C LEU A 187 -0.84 11.34 22.37
N GLY A 188 -0.94 12.14 23.44
CA GLY A 188 -0.64 13.57 23.42
C GLY A 188 -1.69 14.42 22.70
N LEU A 189 -2.91 13.91 22.51
CA LEU A 189 -4.00 14.67 21.90
C LEU A 189 -4.68 15.60 22.93
N PRO A 190 -5.16 16.78 22.51
CA PRO A 190 -6.00 17.62 23.36
C PRO A 190 -7.23 16.86 23.87
N ALA A 191 -7.72 17.28 25.04
CA ALA A 191 -8.93 16.69 25.61
C ALA A 191 -10.10 16.81 24.63
N LYS A 192 -10.81 15.70 24.40
CA LYS A 192 -11.96 15.62 23.48
C LYS A 192 -11.63 15.91 22.01
N GLU A 193 -10.35 15.83 21.63
CA GLU A 193 -9.94 15.89 20.24
C GLU A 193 -10.38 14.64 19.46
N THR A 194 -10.86 14.85 18.25
CA THR A 194 -11.25 13.80 17.31
C THR A 194 -10.24 13.68 16.17
N GLU A 195 -9.59 14.78 15.79
CA GLU A 195 -8.63 14.79 14.70
C GLU A 195 -7.33 14.07 15.11
N GLY A 196 -6.91 13.10 14.31
CA GLY A 196 -5.75 12.26 14.62
C GLY A 196 -5.98 11.23 15.73
N HIS A 197 -7.19 11.17 16.31
CA HIS A 197 -7.55 10.17 17.30
C HIS A 197 -7.85 8.81 16.61
N PRO A 198 -7.16 7.71 16.97
CA PRO A 198 -7.29 6.43 16.26
C PRO A 198 -8.71 5.87 16.19
N LEU A 199 -9.51 5.94 17.26
CA LEU A 199 -10.92 5.54 17.24
C LEU A 199 -11.73 6.25 16.15
N PHE A 200 -11.53 7.56 15.98
CA PHE A 200 -12.25 8.33 14.97
C PHE A 200 -11.70 8.11 13.56
N GLN A 201 -10.40 7.85 13.42
CA GLN A 201 -9.81 7.44 12.13
C GLN A 201 -10.36 6.09 11.65
N LEU A 202 -10.61 5.15 12.57
CA LEU A 202 -11.26 3.87 12.25
C LEU A 202 -12.74 4.07 11.93
N LEU A 203 -13.44 4.92 12.68
CA LEU A 203 -14.84 5.25 12.38
C LEU A 203 -15.00 5.94 11.02
N ASP A 204 -14.04 6.76 10.58
CA ASP A 204 -14.02 7.34 9.23
C ASP A 204 -13.94 6.28 8.11
N VAL A 205 -13.65 5.02 8.46
CA VAL A 205 -13.65 3.89 7.52
C VAL A 205 -14.88 3.01 7.68
N PHE A 206 -15.25 2.67 8.92
CA PHE A 206 -16.29 1.68 9.19
C PHE A 206 -17.70 2.27 9.33
N GLU A 207 -17.83 3.54 9.71
CA GLU A 207 -19.12 4.22 9.73
C GLU A 207 -19.46 4.75 8.33
N ARG A 208 -20.58 4.30 7.78
CA ARG A 208 -21.04 4.68 6.44
C ARG A 208 -21.98 5.88 6.47
N ASP A 209 -22.65 6.11 7.60
CA ASP A 209 -23.51 7.28 7.79
C ASP A 209 -22.65 8.49 8.21
N ILE A 210 -22.33 9.33 7.22
CA ILE A 210 -21.52 10.53 7.40
C ILE A 210 -22.19 11.52 8.38
N HIS A 211 -23.53 11.65 8.33
CA HIS A 211 -24.24 12.58 9.19
C HIS A 211 -24.25 12.10 10.64
N PHE A 212 -24.44 10.80 10.86
CA PHE A 212 -24.32 10.20 12.18
C PHE A 212 -22.89 10.35 12.74
N LEU A 213 -21.87 10.09 11.91
CA LEU A 213 -20.47 10.24 12.31
C LEU A 213 -20.14 11.68 12.72
N ASP A 214 -20.62 12.66 11.96
CA ASP A 214 -20.43 14.08 12.27
C ASP A 214 -21.10 14.46 13.59
N ASP A 215 -22.33 14.00 13.84
CA ASP A 215 -23.03 14.22 15.11
C ASP A 215 -22.30 13.54 16.29
N LEU A 216 -21.82 12.31 16.10
CA LEU A 216 -21.04 11.57 17.09
C LEU A 216 -19.73 12.30 17.43
N LYS A 217 -18.97 12.75 16.42
CA LYS A 217 -17.77 13.61 16.60
C LYS A 217 -18.12 14.90 17.35
N SER A 218 -19.22 15.55 16.98
CA SER A 218 -19.71 16.78 17.59
C SER A 218 -20.08 16.62 19.08
N LYS A 219 -20.80 15.55 19.42
CA LYS A 219 -21.16 15.19 20.80
C LYS A 219 -19.95 14.83 21.65
N PHE A 220 -18.98 14.11 21.09
CA PHE A 220 -17.72 13.81 21.81
C PHE A 220 -16.92 15.06 22.14
N ARG A 221 -16.73 15.98 21.17
CA ARG A 221 -16.03 17.26 21.38
C ARG A 221 -16.66 18.12 22.47
N ARG A 222 -18.01 18.14 22.56
CA ARG A 222 -18.74 18.84 23.63
C ARG A 222 -18.75 18.10 24.98
N GLY A 223 -18.12 16.93 25.08
CA GLY A 223 -18.06 16.13 26.30
C GLY A 223 -19.32 15.29 26.59
N GLY A 224 -20.27 15.21 25.65
CA GLY A 224 -21.49 14.43 25.80
C GLY A 224 -21.33 12.91 25.58
N LEU A 225 -20.18 12.47 25.07
CA LEU A 225 -19.84 11.06 24.87
C LEU A 225 -18.50 10.71 25.51
N SER A 226 -18.39 9.47 25.98
CA SER A 226 -17.15 8.88 26.49
C SER A 226 -16.49 8.01 25.43
N GLU A 227 -15.17 7.80 25.52
CA GLU A 227 -14.45 6.88 24.62
C GLU A 227 -15.00 5.45 24.69
N ARG A 228 -15.54 5.03 25.84
CA ARG A 228 -16.19 3.71 25.98
C ARG A 228 -17.38 3.56 25.04
N VAL A 229 -18.20 4.61 24.89
CA VAL A 229 -19.33 4.59 23.95
C VAL A 229 -18.83 4.57 22.50
N ILE A 230 -17.78 5.34 22.20
CA ILE A 230 -17.16 5.36 20.87
C ILE A 230 -16.61 3.99 20.49
N ARG A 231 -15.93 3.29 21.41
CA ARG A 231 -15.40 1.94 21.20
C ARG A 231 -16.50 0.92 20.94
N ALA A 232 -17.55 0.91 21.77
CA ALA A 232 -18.67 -0.01 21.58
C ALA A 232 -19.31 0.14 20.19
N HIS A 233 -19.50 1.39 19.72
CA HIS A 233 -20.00 1.65 18.38
C HIS A 233 -19.03 1.20 17.29
N LEU A 234 -17.74 1.52 17.45
CA LEU A 234 -16.69 1.13 16.51
C LEU A 234 -16.58 -0.39 16.36
N ILE A 235 -16.62 -1.15 17.46
CA ILE A 235 -16.54 -2.62 17.45
C ILE A 235 -17.69 -3.20 16.64
N ASP A 236 -18.91 -2.74 16.88
CA ASP A 236 -20.10 -3.19 16.13
C ASP A 236 -19.99 -2.87 14.63
N ARG A 237 -19.58 -1.65 14.27
CA ARG A 237 -19.39 -1.26 12.86
C ARG A 237 -18.26 -2.02 12.18
N ALA A 238 -17.14 -2.22 12.88
CA ALA A 238 -16.00 -2.96 12.35
C ALA A 238 -16.37 -4.43 12.11
N GLU A 239 -17.05 -5.08 13.04
CA GLU A 239 -17.50 -6.47 12.88
C GLU A 239 -18.47 -6.63 11.70
N GLN A 240 -19.47 -5.74 11.58
CA GLN A 240 -20.40 -5.76 10.44
C GLN A 240 -19.71 -5.59 9.09
N ALA A 241 -18.62 -4.80 9.05
CA ALA A 241 -17.84 -4.60 7.83
C ALA A 241 -16.89 -5.77 7.54
N LEU A 242 -16.27 -6.36 8.57
CA LEU A 242 -15.20 -7.35 8.43
C LEU A 242 -15.70 -8.79 8.37
N ALA A 243 -16.88 -9.10 8.89
CA ALA A 243 -17.49 -10.43 8.79
C ALA A 243 -17.59 -10.95 7.33
N PRO A 244 -18.18 -10.22 6.36
CA PRO A 244 -18.22 -10.69 4.97
C PRO A 244 -16.83 -10.77 4.33
N LEU A 245 -15.88 -9.93 4.76
CA LEU A 245 -14.49 -9.99 4.31
C LEU A 245 -13.81 -11.28 4.77
N ARG A 246 -14.09 -11.74 6.00
CA ARG A 246 -13.58 -13.01 6.52
C ARG A 246 -14.11 -14.21 5.75
N GLU A 247 -15.41 -14.22 5.44
CA GLU A 247 -16.03 -15.26 4.61
C GLU A 247 -15.38 -15.30 3.21
N ARG A 248 -15.29 -14.14 2.55
CA ARG A 248 -14.66 -14.04 1.23
C ARG A 248 -13.21 -14.51 1.24
N ARG A 249 -12.45 -14.15 2.27
CA ARG A 249 -11.06 -14.59 2.45
C ARG A 249 -10.98 -16.11 2.58
N ALA A 250 -11.88 -16.74 3.33
CA ALA A 250 -11.91 -18.19 3.48
C ALA A 250 -12.19 -18.91 2.15
N GLU A 251 -13.12 -18.40 1.34
CA GLU A 251 -13.38 -18.90 -0.01
C GLU A 251 -12.13 -18.82 -0.91
N LEU A 252 -11.45 -17.67 -0.89
CA LEU A 252 -10.24 -17.45 -1.69
C LEU A 252 -9.10 -18.40 -1.29
N LEU A 253 -8.92 -18.62 0.00
CA LEU A 253 -7.89 -19.54 0.50
C LEU A 253 -8.20 -21.02 0.20
N ALA A 254 -9.46 -21.37 -0.08
CA ALA A 254 -9.82 -22.70 -0.54
C ALA A 254 -9.32 -22.97 -1.98
N ASP A 255 -9.16 -21.94 -2.81
CA ASP A 255 -8.57 -22.03 -4.16
C ASP A 255 -7.17 -21.40 -4.21
N ARG A 256 -6.22 -22.07 -3.57
CA ARG A 256 -4.81 -21.65 -3.55
C ARG A 256 -4.21 -21.56 -4.96
N ALA A 257 -4.67 -22.39 -5.90
CA ALA A 257 -4.19 -22.37 -7.28
C ALA A 257 -4.58 -21.07 -7.99
N ALA A 258 -5.78 -20.53 -7.74
CA ALA A 258 -6.15 -19.19 -8.20
C ALA A 258 -5.24 -18.10 -7.62
N LEU A 259 -4.92 -18.16 -6.33
CA LEU A 259 -4.02 -17.19 -5.70
C LEU A 259 -2.60 -17.25 -6.27
N THR A 260 -2.08 -18.46 -6.51
CA THR A 260 -0.78 -18.65 -7.18
C THR A 260 -0.77 -18.07 -8.59
N ARG A 261 -1.84 -18.28 -9.37
CA ARG A 261 -1.95 -17.67 -10.72
C ARG A 261 -1.87 -16.16 -10.69
N VAL A 262 -2.50 -15.50 -9.71
CA VAL A 262 -2.40 -14.03 -9.56
C VAL A 262 -0.94 -13.60 -9.35
N LEU A 263 -0.18 -14.30 -8.52
CA LEU A 263 1.25 -14.01 -8.31
C LEU A 263 2.10 -14.29 -9.55
N ASP A 264 1.84 -15.41 -10.22
CA ASP A 264 2.60 -15.81 -11.41
C ASP A 264 2.36 -14.81 -12.56
N GLU A 265 1.10 -14.43 -12.80
CA GLU A 265 0.74 -13.41 -13.80
C GLU A 265 1.39 -12.06 -13.48
N GLY A 266 1.37 -11.64 -12.21
CA GLY A 266 2.03 -10.42 -11.78
C GLY A 266 3.55 -10.49 -11.92
N ALA A 267 4.16 -11.62 -11.59
CA ALA A 267 5.59 -11.85 -11.77
C ALA A 267 5.97 -11.78 -13.25
N GLU A 268 5.23 -12.43 -14.16
CA GLU A 268 5.49 -12.40 -15.60
C GLU A 268 5.42 -10.99 -16.19
N GLN A 269 4.45 -10.19 -15.76
CA GLN A 269 4.37 -8.78 -16.16
C GLN A 269 5.62 -7.99 -15.75
N VAL A 270 6.13 -8.25 -14.54
CA VAL A 270 7.32 -7.58 -14.02
C VAL A 270 8.60 -8.14 -14.65
N ARG A 271 8.69 -9.44 -14.93
CA ARG A 271 9.80 -10.08 -15.69
C ARG A 271 9.95 -9.42 -17.05
N THR A 272 8.86 -9.26 -17.79
CA THR A 272 8.85 -8.59 -19.10
C THR A 272 9.40 -7.16 -19.02
N SER A 273 8.97 -6.40 -18.00
CA SER A 273 9.38 -5.01 -17.81
C SER A 273 10.85 -4.90 -17.41
N ALA A 274 11.30 -5.77 -16.50
CA ALA A 274 12.68 -5.86 -16.04
C ALA A 274 13.65 -6.33 -17.15
N ALA A 275 13.26 -7.31 -17.96
CA ALA A 275 14.03 -7.75 -19.13
C ALA A 275 14.21 -6.60 -20.15
N ALA A 276 13.15 -5.82 -20.40
CA ALA A 276 13.25 -4.64 -21.24
C ALA A 276 14.20 -3.59 -20.65
N ALA A 277 14.21 -3.39 -19.33
CA ALA A 277 15.15 -2.49 -18.68
C ALA A 277 16.61 -2.98 -18.78
N LEU A 278 16.87 -4.29 -18.62
CA LEU A 278 18.21 -4.87 -18.84
C LEU A 278 18.71 -4.57 -20.26
N ALA A 279 17.85 -4.78 -21.26
CA ALA A 279 18.18 -4.50 -22.65
C ALA A 279 18.47 -3.00 -22.88
N ARG A 280 17.69 -2.09 -22.27
CA ARG A 280 17.94 -0.64 -22.34
C ARG A 280 19.29 -0.27 -21.72
N LEU A 281 19.67 -0.91 -20.60
CA LEU A 281 20.92 -0.62 -19.89
C LEU A 281 22.14 -1.29 -20.51
N ALA A 282 21.98 -2.24 -21.42
CA ALA A 282 23.08 -2.89 -22.11
C ALA A 282 23.96 -1.91 -22.93
N VAL A 283 23.40 -0.76 -23.32
CA VAL A 283 24.13 0.30 -24.06
C VAL A 283 25.17 1.06 -23.21
N LEU A 284 25.19 0.82 -21.90
CA LEU A 284 26.14 1.47 -20.97
C LEU A 284 27.49 0.76 -20.87
N ASN A 285 27.55 -0.48 -21.39
CA ASN A 285 28.75 -1.33 -21.50
C ASN A 285 29.51 -1.03 -22.79
#